data_AF-A0A942ME11-F1
#
_entry.id   AF-A0A942ME11-F1
#
_cell.length_a   1.000
_cell.length_b   1.000
_cell.length_c   1.000
_cell.angle_alpha   90.00
_cell.angle_beta   90.00
_cell.angle_gamma   90.00
#
_symmetry.space_group_name_H-M   'P 1'
#
loop_
_entity.id
_entity.type
_entity.pdbx_description
1 polymer ?
#
loop_
_entity_poly.entity_id
_entity_poly.type
_entity_poly.pdbx_seq_one_letter_code
_entity_poly.pdbx_strand_id
1 'polypeptide(L)' 'MRIVVCAKCKKQKVEGILCRHCDTSYCYDCLEIKPQEMRTCPECEKFICDECYEGMVECDIKGRG' A
#
# COMPACT_ATOMS: atom_id res chain seq x y z
N MET A 1 -10.65 5.68 -7.13
CA MET A 1 -10.43 7.13 -6.82
C MET A 1 -9.37 7.64 -7.77
N ARG A 2 -9.31 8.95 -8.06
CA ARG A 2 -8.25 9.49 -8.92
C ARG A 2 -7.07 9.98 -8.08
N ILE A 3 -5.88 9.45 -8.34
CA ILE A 3 -4.64 9.82 -7.64
C ILE A 3 -3.82 10.83 -8.47
N VAL A 4 -3.06 11.68 -7.77
CA VAL A 4 -2.21 12.69 -8.42
C VAL A 4 -1.05 12.01 -9.16
N VAL A 5 -0.34 11.10 -8.48
CA VAL A 5 0.80 10.37 -9.03
C VAL A 5 0.92 8.98 -8.40
N CYS A 6 1.21 7.96 -9.20
CA CYS A 6 1.54 6.63 -8.69
C CYS A 6 3.00 6.63 -8.19
N ALA A 7 3.22 6.24 -6.93
CA ALA A 7 4.55 6.18 -6.35
C ALA A 7 5.49 5.22 -7.11
N LYS A 8 4.92 4.16 -7.71
CA LYS A 8 5.66 3.09 -8.39
C LYS A 8 6.03 3.42 -9.83
N CYS A 9 5.04 3.71 -10.68
CA CYS A 9 5.26 3.94 -12.11
C CYS A 9 5.28 5.42 -12.52
N LYS A 10 5.09 6.35 -11.56
CA LYS A 10 5.05 7.80 -11.77
C LYS A 10 3.97 8.30 -12.74
N LYS A 11 3.02 7.44 -13.17
CA LYS A 11 1.83 7.87 -13.91
C LYS A 11 1.02 8.88 -13.09
N GLN A 12 0.50 9.90 -13.74
CA GLN A 12 -0.24 10.98 -13.09
C GLN A 12 -1.71 11.00 -13.53
N LYS A 13 -2.59 11.52 -12.66
CA LYS A 13 -4.03 11.67 -12.92
C LYS A 13 -4.71 10.37 -13.35
N VAL A 14 -4.31 9.25 -12.74
CA VAL A 14 -4.82 7.89 -13.01
C VAL A 14 -5.72 7.41 -11.88
N GLU A 15 -6.45 6.33 -12.13
CA GLU A 15 -7.20 5.66 -11.07
C GLU A 15 -6.28 4.82 -10.17
N GLY A 16 -6.55 4.86 -8.87
CA GLY A 16 -5.74 4.19 -7.88
C GLY A 16 -6.35 4.22 -6.50
N ILE A 17 -5.51 3.90 -5.53
CA ILE A 17 -5.81 3.83 -4.11
C ILE A 17 -4.66 4.41 -3.30
N LEU A 18 -4.98 4.90 -2.10
CA LEU A 18 -4.03 5.45 -1.13
C LEU A 18 -3.79 4.42 -0.03
N CYS A 19 -2.53 4.24 0.37
CA CYS A 19 -2.19 3.54 1.61
C CYS A 19 -2.81 4.29 2.78
N ARG A 20 -3.53 3.57 3.65
CA ARG A 20 -4.18 4.20 4.81
C ARG A 20 -3.19 4.75 5.86
N HIS A 21 -1.96 4.23 5.88
CA HIS A 21 -0.99 4.52 6.94
C HIS A 21 -0.02 5.64 6.60
N CYS A 22 0.34 5.80 5.32
CA CYS A 22 1.33 6.79 4.87
C CYS A 22 0.81 7.71 3.75
N ASP A 23 -0.45 7.54 3.34
CA ASP A 23 -1.10 8.29 2.26
C ASP A 23 -0.39 8.18 0.89
N THR A 24 0.53 7.23 0.73
CA THR A 24 1.18 6.95 -0.55
C THR A 24 0.18 6.38 -1.56
N SER A 25 0.16 6.95 -2.76
CA SER A 25 -0.78 6.56 -3.83
C SER A 25 -0.20 5.56 -4.83
N TYR A 26 -1.02 4.56 -5.20
CA TYR A 26 -0.69 3.53 -6.18
C TYR A 26 -1.82 3.40 -7.20
N CYS A 27 -1.48 3.30 -8.48
CA CYS A 27 -2.48 3.11 -9.54
C CYS A 27 -2.93 1.65 -9.62
N TYR A 28 -4.18 1.42 -10.01
CA TYR A 28 -4.72 0.06 -10.11
C TYR A 28 -3.96 -0.79 -11.13
N ASP A 29 -3.50 -0.22 -12.25
CA ASP A 29 -2.62 -0.93 -13.19
C ASP A 29 -1.43 -1.62 -12.49
N CYS A 30 -0.77 -0.93 -11.56
CA CYS A 30 0.40 -1.48 -10.87
C CYS A 30 0.02 -2.58 -9.87
N LEU A 31 -1.17 -2.45 -9.27
CA LEU A 31 -1.69 -3.40 -8.30
C LEU A 31 -2.26 -4.66 -8.99
N GLU A 32 -2.89 -4.51 -10.16
CA GLU A 32 -3.40 -5.63 -10.96
C GLU A 32 -2.27 -6.48 -11.54
N ILE A 33 -1.14 -5.87 -11.92
CA ILE A 33 0.05 -6.60 -12.40
C ILE A 33 0.69 -7.42 -11.27
N LYS A 34 0.58 -6.96 -10.01
CA LYS A 34 1.17 -7.61 -8.84
C LYS A 34 0.16 -7.66 -7.69
N PRO A 35 -0.84 -8.54 -7.74
CA PRO A 35 -1.85 -8.64 -6.70
C PRO A 35 -1.26 -8.96 -5.31
N GLN A 36 -0.09 -9.60 -5.25
CA GLN A 36 0.62 -9.86 -3.99
C GLN A 36 1.11 -8.58 -3.27
N GLU A 37 1.23 -7.45 -3.98
CA GLU A 37 1.52 -6.15 -3.37
C GLU A 37 0.26 -5.45 -2.86
N MET A 38 -0.93 -5.98 -3.13
CA MET A 38 -2.16 -5.54 -2.48
C MET A 38 -2.24 -6.13 -1.07
N ARG A 39 -1.56 -5.47 -0.14
CA ARG A 39 -1.62 -5.81 1.29
C ARG A 39 -2.76 -5.06 1.96
N THR A 40 -3.43 -5.74 2.88
CA THR A 40 -4.40 -5.14 3.79
C THR A 40 -3.84 -5.19 5.20
N CYS A 41 -4.10 -4.14 5.97
CA CYS A 41 -3.77 -4.13 7.38
C CYS A 41 -4.67 -5.14 8.10
N PRO A 42 -4.12 -6.07 8.90
CA PRO A 42 -4.92 -7.06 9.63
C PRO A 42 -5.80 -6.42 10.71
N GLU A 43 -5.42 -5.25 11.22
CA GLU A 43 -6.14 -4.56 12.31
C GLU A 43 -7.34 -3.74 11.81
N CYS A 44 -7.21 -3.09 10.65
CA CYS A 44 -8.24 -2.17 10.14
C CYS A 44 -8.82 -2.56 8.78
N GLU A 45 -8.36 -3.67 8.20
CA GLU A 45 -8.80 -4.25 6.92
C GLU A 45 -8.69 -3.31 5.71
N LYS A 46 -7.95 -2.20 5.86
CA LYS A 46 -7.72 -1.21 4.80
C LYS A 46 -6.44 -1.50 4.04
N PHE A 47 -6.41 -1.08 2.78
CA PHE A 47 -5.22 -1.17 1.94
C PHE A 47 -4.04 -0.43 2.56
N ILE A 48 -2.89 -1.11 2.59
CA ILE A 48 -1.61 -0.57 2.98
C ILE A 48 -0.55 -0.92 1.94
N CYS A 49 0.46 -0.07 1.81
CA CYS A 49 1.59 -0.36 0.94
C CYS A 49 2.51 -1.41 1.57
N ASP A 50 3.37 -1.99 0.74
CA ASP A 50 4.36 -3.00 1.14
C ASP A 50 5.28 -2.49 2.26
N GLU A 51 5.77 -1.25 2.16
CA GLU A 51 6.61 -0.63 3.20
C GLU A 51 5.89 -0.55 4.56
N CYS A 52 4.60 -0.20 4.57
CA CYS A 52 3.81 -0.17 5.81
C CYS A 52 3.53 -1.57 6.34
N TYR A 53 3.38 -2.56 5.46
CA TYR A 53 3.20 -3.95 5.83
C TYR A 53 4.49 -4.54 6.43
N GLU A 54 5.65 -4.33 5.80
CA GLU A 54 6.96 -4.74 6.33
C GLU A 54 7.25 -4.10 7.68
N GLY A 55 7.00 -2.79 7.83
CA GLY A 55 7.13 -2.10 9.11
C GLY A 55 6.23 -2.66 10.23
N MET A 56 5.04 -3.18 9.88
CA MET A 56 4.19 -3.90 10.84
C MET A 56 4.76 -5.27 11.23
N VAL A 57 5.26 -6.03 10.24
CA VAL A 57 5.89 -7.33 10.49
C VAL A 57 7.09 -7.17 11.44
N GLU A 58 7.90 -6.13 11.26
CA GLU A 58 8.99 -5.82 12.19
C GLU A 58 8.52 -5.48 13.61
N CYS A 59 7.40 -4.76 13.75
CA CYS A 59 6.78 -4.47 15.05
C CYS A 59 6.27 -5.75 15.74
N ASP A 60 5.60 -6.64 15.01
CA ASP A 60 5.05 -7.90 15.55
C ASP A 60 6.17 -8.85 16.02
N ILE A 61 7.28 -8.90 15.27
CA ILE A 61 8.47 -9.68 15.63
C ILE A 61 9.14 -9.10 16.89
N LYS A 62 9.24 -7.78 17.02
CA LYS A 62 9.86 -7.13 18.20
C LYS A 62 8.99 -7.16 19.46
N GLY A 63 7.67 -7.29 19.33
CA GLY A 63 6.74 -7.37 20.48
C GLY A 63 6.67 -8.74 21.17
N ARG A 64 7.29 -9.77 20.59
CA ARG A 64 7.37 -11.15 21.14
C ARG A 64 8.70 -11.47 21.84
N GLY A 65 9.48 -10.45 22.20
CA GLY A 65 10.74 -10.57 22.95
C GLY A 65 10.59 -10.37 24.44
#